data_AF-A0A4U7DG31-F1
#
_entry.id   AF-A0A4U7DG31-F1
#
_cell.length_a   1.000
_cell.length_b   1.000
_cell.length_c   1.000
_cell.angle_alpha   90.00
_cell.angle_beta   90.00
_cell.angle_gamma   90.00
#
_symmetry.space_group_name_H-M   'P 1'
#
loop_
_entity.id
_entity.type
_entity.pdbx_description
1 polymer ?
#
loop_
_entity_poly.entity_id
_entity_poly.type
_entity_poly.pdbx_seq_one_letter_code
_entity_poly.pdbx_strand_id
1 'polypeptide(L)'
;MTRNADAAEDAAASMSRRGFFRAGAAGAAVTAGVAAGSGTAAAQYGGWLDGVSNYDGTHDYRGQDEVTVQVGAGENGLRFGPAAILIDPGATVVWEWTGQGGGHNVVAQDGTFDSGSAVSEQGATFEYTFDNAADGDTFNYYCGPHRAIGMKGAVAVGSVDDELVDPQAGGSGGSGGSGGSGGSGGEPAGYGDWFANVGNYEGTRDLRGQSEVTVSVGAGENGLRFDPPAILVDPGTTVIWEWTGQGGGHNVVEENGTFDSGEPVSEAGATFEYTFADAGEGDVFRYVCEPHRAVGMKGAVAVGAVADDLIGGDGGDGGSGGGGGGGGGSGLSASDIGTLALGFGFAGALLVPLFYAAHKKAERNRTA
;
A
#
# COMPACT_ATOMS: atom_id res chain seq x y z
N MET A 1 -4.36 -74.52 -52.83
CA MET A 1 -5.59 -73.74 -53.09
C MET A 1 -5.32 -72.34 -52.52
N THR A 2 -5.12 -71.25 -53.28
CA THR A 2 -6.06 -70.47 -54.15
C THR A 2 -7.16 -69.75 -53.35
N ARG A 3 -7.50 -68.45 -53.45
CA ARG A 3 -7.06 -67.21 -54.19
C ARG A 3 -7.65 -65.97 -53.43
N ASN A 4 -7.38 -64.67 -53.68
CA ASN A 4 -6.45 -63.94 -54.57
C ASN A 4 -5.48 -63.09 -53.68
N ALA A 5 -5.02 -61.82 -53.80
CA ALA A 5 -5.26 -60.59 -54.62
C ALA A 5 -6.61 -59.83 -54.40
N ASP A 6 -6.79 -58.53 -54.70
CA ASP A 6 -5.94 -57.44 -55.27
C ASP A 6 -6.02 -56.20 -54.32
N ALA A 7 -5.09 -55.24 -54.14
CA ALA A 7 -3.95 -54.68 -54.88
C ALA A 7 -4.25 -53.45 -55.79
N ALA A 8 -3.94 -52.23 -55.32
CA ALA A 8 -3.49 -51.07 -56.10
C ALA A 8 -3.08 -49.87 -55.20
N GLU A 9 -1.84 -49.39 -55.35
CA GLU A 9 -1.43 -48.01 -55.02
C GLU A 9 -1.26 -47.24 -56.34
N ASP A 10 -1.39 -45.91 -56.35
CA ASP A 10 -0.59 -45.05 -57.25
C ASP A 10 -0.46 -43.63 -56.67
N ALA A 11 0.47 -42.83 -57.19
CA ALA A 11 0.98 -41.61 -56.57
C ALA A 11 1.09 -40.41 -57.54
N ALA A 12 1.96 -39.47 -57.18
CA ALA A 12 2.43 -38.29 -57.93
C ALA A 12 1.61 -36.98 -57.82
N ALA A 13 2.32 -35.88 -58.01
CA ALA A 13 1.89 -34.51 -57.72
C ALA A 13 1.75 -33.66 -58.99
N SER A 14 1.02 -32.55 -58.88
CA SER A 14 1.20 -31.40 -59.79
C SER A 14 0.99 -30.08 -59.06
N MET A 15 1.77 -29.06 -59.42
CA MET A 15 1.70 -27.72 -58.81
C MET A 15 1.10 -26.69 -59.76
N SER A 16 0.44 -25.69 -59.15
CA SER A 16 0.24 -24.33 -59.65
C SER A 16 -0.61 -24.13 -60.92
N ARG A 17 -1.65 -23.30 -60.79
CA ARG A 17 -2.06 -22.38 -61.85
C ARG A 17 -2.07 -20.96 -61.30
N ARG A 18 -1.50 -20.03 -62.05
CA ARG A 18 -1.20 -18.66 -61.61
C ARG A 18 -2.48 -17.81 -61.53
N GLY A 19 -2.67 -17.19 -60.37
CA GLY A 19 -2.96 -15.76 -60.14
C GLY A 19 -3.89 -14.98 -61.07
N PHE A 20 -4.76 -14.18 -60.44
CA PHE A 20 -5.30 -12.97 -61.04
C PHE A 20 -5.25 -11.81 -60.01
N PHE A 21 -4.38 -10.83 -60.26
CA PHE A 21 -4.39 -9.54 -59.57
C PHE A 21 -5.14 -8.52 -60.44
N ARG A 22 -6.01 -7.69 -59.85
CA ARG A 22 -5.79 -6.23 -59.72
C ARG A 22 -6.98 -5.47 -59.13
N ALA A 23 -6.64 -4.62 -58.15
CA ALA A 23 -7.11 -3.25 -57.94
C ALA A 23 -8.62 -2.91 -58.08
N GLY A 24 -9.21 -2.50 -56.96
CA GLY A 24 -9.26 -1.06 -56.69
C GLY A 24 -10.62 -0.36 -56.82
N ALA A 25 -11.27 -0.16 -55.67
CA ALA A 25 -12.22 0.95 -55.45
C ALA A 25 -12.09 1.40 -53.99
N ALA A 26 -12.11 2.72 -53.75
CA ALA A 26 -12.19 3.25 -52.38
C ALA A 26 -13.64 3.11 -51.88
N GLY A 27 -13.82 2.41 -50.77
CA GLY A 27 -15.07 2.35 -50.02
C GLY A 27 -14.80 2.77 -48.58
N ALA A 28 -15.68 3.59 -48.01
CA ALA A 28 -15.49 4.06 -46.64
C ALA A 28 -15.52 2.88 -45.66
N ALA A 29 -14.46 2.71 -44.89
CA ALA A 29 -14.51 1.88 -43.69
C ALA A 29 -15.45 2.56 -42.69
N VAL A 30 -16.71 2.13 -42.68
CA VAL A 30 -17.56 2.35 -41.51
C VAL A 30 -16.88 1.63 -40.35
N THR A 31 -16.19 2.40 -39.52
CA THR A 31 -15.83 2.00 -38.17
C THR A 31 -17.14 1.82 -37.42
N ALA A 32 -17.70 0.61 -37.54
CA ALA A 32 -18.71 0.12 -36.63
C ALA A 32 -18.03 0.08 -35.26
N GLY A 33 -18.18 1.19 -34.53
CA GLY A 33 -17.71 1.31 -33.16
C GLY A 33 -18.46 0.29 -32.34
N VAL A 34 -17.86 -0.89 -32.21
CA VAL A 34 -18.21 -1.80 -31.13
C VAL A 34 -17.76 -1.05 -29.89
N ALA A 35 -18.69 -0.30 -29.30
CA ALA A 35 -18.60 0.04 -27.90
C ALA A 35 -18.64 -1.31 -27.19
N ALA A 36 -17.45 -1.87 -26.91
CA ALA A 36 -17.27 -2.78 -25.82
C ALA A 36 -17.78 -2.00 -24.61
N GLY A 37 -19.02 -2.31 -24.20
CA GLY A 37 -19.66 -1.58 -23.13
C GLY A 37 -18.83 -1.73 -21.88
N SER A 38 -18.76 -0.66 -21.08
CA SER A 38 -18.19 -0.69 -19.74
C SER A 38 -19.10 -1.47 -18.78
N GLY A 39 -19.36 -2.75 -19.10
CA GLY A 39 -19.35 -3.74 -18.05
C GLY A 39 -17.92 -3.80 -17.53
N THR A 40 -17.78 -3.79 -16.21
CA THR A 40 -16.50 -4.14 -15.58
C THR A 40 -16.00 -5.45 -16.18
N ALA A 41 -14.77 -5.48 -16.69
CA ALA A 41 -14.09 -6.75 -16.83
C ALA A 41 -14.14 -7.42 -15.46
N ALA A 42 -14.67 -8.63 -15.38
CA ALA A 42 -14.52 -9.40 -14.16
C ALA A 42 -13.01 -9.72 -14.09
N ALA A 43 -12.33 -9.15 -13.09
CA ALA A 43 -10.90 -9.33 -12.88
C ALA A 43 -10.51 -10.79 -13.10
N GLN A 44 -9.37 -11.04 -13.74
CA GLN A 44 -8.99 -12.31 -14.39
C GLN A 44 -9.28 -13.59 -13.58
N TYR A 45 -9.26 -13.48 -12.24
CA TYR A 45 -9.71 -14.47 -11.26
C TYR A 45 -11.19 -14.92 -11.34
N GLY A 46 -12.01 -14.30 -12.20
CA GLY A 46 -13.38 -14.74 -12.52
C GLY A 46 -14.39 -14.56 -11.40
N GLY A 47 -14.27 -13.48 -10.61
CA GLY A 47 -15.09 -13.24 -9.41
C GLY A 47 -14.71 -14.13 -8.22
N TRP A 48 -13.57 -14.83 -8.27
CA TRP A 48 -13.09 -15.64 -7.15
C TRP A 48 -12.92 -14.81 -5.87
N LEU A 49 -12.42 -13.58 -5.98
CA LEU A 49 -12.15 -12.70 -4.84
C LEU A 49 -13.38 -11.87 -4.42
N ASP A 50 -14.56 -12.11 -5.01
CA ASP A 50 -15.81 -11.50 -4.56
C ASP A 50 -16.04 -11.76 -3.07
N GLY A 51 -16.23 -10.67 -2.32
CA GLY A 51 -16.42 -10.68 -0.87
C GLY A 51 -15.13 -10.87 -0.03
N VAL A 52 -13.95 -10.92 -0.64
CA VAL A 52 -12.67 -10.90 0.10
C VAL A 52 -12.43 -9.48 0.61
N SER A 53 -12.74 -9.25 1.88
CA SER A 53 -12.75 -7.92 2.54
C SER A 53 -11.41 -7.16 2.65
N ASN A 54 -10.38 -7.62 1.95
CA ASN A 54 -9.06 -6.97 1.84
C ASN A 54 -8.45 -7.20 0.45
N TYR A 55 -9.30 -7.40 -0.56
CA TYR A 55 -8.93 -7.32 -1.97
C TYR A 55 -9.27 -5.93 -2.48
N ASP A 56 -8.22 -5.25 -2.92
CA ASP A 56 -8.10 -3.86 -3.30
C ASP A 56 -7.55 -3.70 -4.74
N GLY A 57 -7.32 -4.83 -5.41
CA GLY A 57 -6.61 -4.98 -6.68
C GLY A 57 -5.53 -6.07 -6.56
N THR A 58 -4.72 -6.21 -7.60
CA THR A 58 -3.60 -7.16 -7.63
C THR A 58 -2.29 -6.45 -7.32
N HIS A 59 -1.58 -6.90 -6.28
CA HIS A 59 -0.34 -6.28 -5.83
C HIS A 59 0.84 -6.70 -6.74
N ASP A 60 1.50 -5.74 -7.39
CA ASP A 60 2.54 -5.97 -8.40
C ASP A 60 3.95 -6.15 -7.79
N TYR A 61 4.36 -7.41 -7.64
CA TYR A 61 5.68 -7.81 -7.13
C TYR A 61 6.63 -8.25 -8.26
N ARG A 62 6.39 -7.85 -9.52
CA ARG A 62 7.33 -8.15 -10.61
C ARG A 62 8.69 -7.48 -10.38
N GLY A 63 9.75 -8.12 -10.86
CA GLY A 63 11.14 -7.80 -10.54
C GLY A 63 11.64 -8.39 -9.21
N GLN A 64 10.84 -9.20 -8.51
CA GLN A 64 11.23 -9.87 -7.26
C GLN A 64 11.26 -11.40 -7.47
N ASP A 65 12.38 -12.04 -7.11
CA ASP A 65 12.57 -13.50 -7.22
C ASP A 65 11.76 -14.28 -6.17
N GLU A 66 11.41 -13.63 -5.04
CA GLU A 66 10.70 -14.19 -3.89
C GLU A 66 9.70 -13.17 -3.33
N VAL A 67 8.48 -13.62 -2.98
CA VAL A 67 7.38 -12.74 -2.53
C VAL A 67 6.66 -13.36 -1.32
N THR A 68 6.54 -12.62 -0.22
CA THR A 68 5.88 -13.10 1.01
C THR A 68 4.39 -12.75 1.06
N VAL A 69 3.54 -13.74 1.33
CA VAL A 69 2.11 -13.57 1.63
C VAL A 69 1.83 -13.99 3.07
N GLN A 70 1.22 -13.11 3.86
CA GLN A 70 0.83 -13.41 5.24
C GLN A 70 -0.38 -14.35 5.29
N VAL A 71 -0.25 -15.45 6.04
CA VAL A 71 -1.34 -16.38 6.38
C VAL A 71 -1.86 -16.04 7.77
N GLY A 72 -3.13 -15.61 7.82
CA GLY A 72 -3.73 -15.09 9.06
C GLY A 72 -3.58 -13.57 9.17
N ALA A 73 -3.78 -12.84 8.07
CA ALA A 73 -3.73 -11.39 8.03
C ALA A 73 -5.02 -10.71 8.56
N GLY A 74 -4.91 -9.41 8.85
CA GLY A 74 -6.01 -8.56 9.34
C GLY A 74 -6.42 -8.83 10.80
N GLU A 75 -7.28 -7.97 11.34
CA GLU A 75 -7.63 -7.90 12.78
C GLU A 75 -8.07 -9.23 13.41
N ASN A 76 -8.78 -10.05 12.65
CA ASN A 76 -9.30 -11.35 13.11
C ASN A 76 -8.36 -12.52 12.77
N GLY A 77 -7.32 -12.30 11.95
CA GLY A 77 -6.42 -13.33 11.46
C GLY A 77 -7.06 -14.33 10.49
N LEU A 78 -8.07 -13.93 9.72
CA LEU A 78 -8.87 -14.82 8.85
C LEU A 78 -8.75 -14.48 7.35
N ARG A 79 -7.60 -13.92 6.94
CA ARG A 79 -7.31 -13.44 5.59
C ARG A 79 -5.93 -13.90 5.11
N PHE A 80 -5.71 -13.86 3.80
CA PHE A 80 -4.36 -13.76 3.22
C PHE A 80 -4.04 -12.28 2.99
N GLY A 81 -2.77 -11.89 3.17
CA GLY A 81 -2.34 -10.50 3.05
C GLY A 81 -1.04 -10.36 2.25
N PRO A 82 -1.04 -9.71 1.07
CA PRO A 82 -2.21 -9.21 0.34
C PRO A 82 -3.13 -10.33 -0.17
N ALA A 83 -4.31 -9.98 -0.71
CA ALA A 83 -5.28 -10.95 -1.22
C ALA A 83 -4.94 -11.48 -2.63
N ALA A 84 -4.36 -10.64 -3.48
CA ALA A 84 -3.92 -11.00 -4.83
C ALA A 84 -2.52 -10.43 -5.10
N ILE A 85 -1.68 -11.22 -5.77
CA ILE A 85 -0.34 -10.79 -6.20
C ILE A 85 -0.11 -11.08 -7.68
N LEU A 86 0.69 -10.24 -8.34
CA LEU A 86 1.27 -10.46 -9.65
C LEU A 86 2.77 -10.66 -9.49
N ILE A 87 3.30 -11.76 -10.05
CA ILE A 87 4.72 -12.14 -9.96
C ILE A 87 5.30 -12.40 -11.36
N ASP A 88 6.62 -12.43 -11.48
CA ASP A 88 7.27 -12.87 -12.73
C ASP A 88 7.25 -14.41 -12.88
N PRO A 89 7.27 -14.95 -14.12
CA PRO A 89 7.40 -16.38 -14.37
C PRO A 89 8.67 -16.96 -13.71
N GLY A 90 8.51 -18.01 -12.89
CA GLY A 90 9.60 -18.61 -12.13
C GLY A 90 9.89 -17.99 -10.76
N ALA A 91 9.20 -16.92 -10.35
CA ALA A 91 9.31 -16.41 -8.98
C ALA A 91 8.74 -17.39 -7.93
N THR A 92 9.20 -17.26 -6.69
CA THR A 92 8.76 -18.08 -5.54
C THR A 92 7.81 -17.28 -4.65
N VAL A 93 6.69 -17.89 -4.25
CA VAL A 93 5.78 -17.32 -3.26
C VAL A 93 5.98 -18.06 -1.94
N VAL A 94 6.22 -17.29 -0.87
CA VAL A 94 6.38 -17.78 0.50
C VAL A 94 5.18 -17.35 1.32
N TRP A 95 4.38 -18.31 1.76
CA TRP A 95 3.29 -18.09 2.69
C TRP A 95 3.81 -18.19 4.13
N GLU A 96 3.73 -17.12 4.91
CA GLU A 96 4.23 -17.06 6.30
C GLU A 96 3.07 -16.88 7.30
N TRP A 97 3.02 -17.71 8.34
CA TRP A 97 1.95 -17.70 9.34
C TRP A 97 2.17 -16.61 10.40
N THR A 98 1.20 -15.69 10.51
CA THR A 98 1.20 -14.63 11.55
C THR A 98 0.94 -15.16 12.97
N GLY A 99 0.44 -16.39 13.08
CA GLY A 99 -0.09 -16.98 14.32
C GLY A 99 -1.52 -16.53 14.70
N GLN A 100 -2.15 -15.64 13.93
CA GLN A 100 -3.48 -15.11 14.23
C GLN A 100 -4.61 -15.94 13.60
N GLY A 101 -5.80 -15.89 14.20
CA GLY A 101 -7.01 -16.55 13.68
C GLY A 101 -7.04 -18.08 13.76
N GLY A 102 -6.02 -18.72 14.34
CA GLY A 102 -5.98 -20.15 14.60
C GLY A 102 -5.29 -20.95 13.50
N GLY A 103 -5.89 -22.09 13.12
CA GLY A 103 -5.28 -23.04 12.19
C GLY A 103 -5.61 -22.75 10.73
N HIS A 104 -4.60 -22.50 9.91
CA HIS A 104 -4.71 -22.23 8.48
C HIS A 104 -3.87 -23.17 7.62
N ASN A 105 -4.27 -23.36 6.37
CA ASN A 105 -3.46 -23.96 5.31
C ASN A 105 -3.61 -23.16 4.01
N VAL A 106 -2.82 -23.52 2.99
CA VAL A 106 -2.82 -22.88 1.68
C VAL A 106 -3.07 -23.95 0.61
N VAL A 107 -4.21 -23.90 -0.06
CA VAL A 107 -4.61 -24.94 -1.04
C VAL A 107 -5.05 -24.29 -2.35
N ALA A 108 -4.37 -24.64 -3.45
CA ALA A 108 -4.76 -24.20 -4.79
C ALA A 108 -6.05 -24.89 -5.25
N GLN A 109 -6.93 -24.15 -5.92
CA GLN A 109 -8.25 -24.63 -6.36
C GLN A 109 -8.16 -25.69 -7.48
N ASP A 110 -7.08 -25.67 -8.26
CA ASP A 110 -6.74 -26.59 -9.33
C ASP A 110 -5.94 -27.82 -8.85
N GLY A 111 -5.35 -27.76 -7.65
CA GLY A 111 -4.44 -28.76 -7.10
C GLY A 111 -2.96 -28.55 -7.42
N THR A 112 -2.56 -27.37 -7.93
CA THR A 112 -1.15 -27.05 -8.25
C THR A 112 -0.23 -27.03 -7.02
N PHE A 113 -0.76 -26.61 -5.85
CA PHE A 113 -0.08 -26.67 -4.56
C PHE A 113 -1.07 -26.92 -3.40
N ASP A 114 -0.58 -27.55 -2.32
CA ASP A 114 -1.32 -27.81 -1.07
C ASP A 114 -0.32 -27.86 0.09
N SER A 115 -0.45 -26.96 1.08
CA SER A 115 0.39 -26.93 2.28
C SER A 115 0.02 -28.01 3.31
N GLY A 116 -1.00 -28.82 3.03
CA GLY A 116 -1.43 -29.95 3.84
C GLY A 116 -2.38 -29.56 4.99
N SER A 117 -2.18 -30.16 6.16
CA SER A 117 -3.00 -29.91 7.35
C SER A 117 -2.90 -28.47 7.85
N ALA A 118 -3.95 -27.98 8.49
CA ALA A 118 -3.97 -26.63 9.06
C ALA A 118 -2.96 -26.48 10.23
N VAL A 119 -2.13 -25.45 10.17
CA VAL A 119 -1.08 -25.07 11.12
C VAL A 119 -1.44 -23.73 11.77
N SER A 120 -1.08 -23.53 13.04
CA SER A 120 -1.32 -22.29 13.81
C SER A 120 -0.05 -21.76 14.48
N GLU A 121 1.12 -22.22 14.05
CA GLU A 121 2.43 -21.82 14.59
C GLU A 121 2.90 -20.54 13.88
N GLN A 122 3.29 -19.52 14.65
CA GLN A 122 3.80 -18.26 14.11
C GLN A 122 5.20 -18.47 13.51
N GLY A 123 5.45 -17.89 12.34
CA GLY A 123 6.71 -18.08 11.60
C GLY A 123 6.84 -19.48 10.94
N ALA A 124 5.78 -20.29 10.94
CA ALA A 124 5.70 -21.43 10.02
C ALA A 124 5.58 -20.91 8.58
N THR A 125 6.23 -21.59 7.63
CA THR A 125 6.24 -21.20 6.22
C THR A 125 5.82 -22.35 5.29
N PHE A 126 5.32 -21.98 4.12
CA PHE A 126 5.11 -22.85 2.97
C PHE A 126 5.56 -22.12 1.70
N GLU A 127 6.31 -22.76 0.82
CA GLU A 127 6.92 -22.14 -0.37
C GLU A 127 6.48 -22.86 -1.66
N TYR A 128 6.30 -22.11 -2.75
CA TYR A 128 6.08 -22.67 -4.09
C TYR A 128 6.69 -21.79 -5.18
N THR A 129 7.51 -22.39 -6.05
CA THR A 129 8.14 -21.73 -7.20
C THR A 129 7.34 -21.97 -8.47
N PHE A 130 6.96 -20.90 -9.17
CA PHE A 130 6.09 -20.96 -10.35
C PHE A 130 6.88 -21.24 -11.65
N ASP A 131 7.83 -22.18 -11.61
CA ASP A 131 8.76 -22.58 -12.69
C ASP A 131 8.10 -22.92 -14.04
N ASN A 132 6.84 -23.36 -14.00
CA ASN A 132 6.10 -23.88 -15.16
C ASN A 132 4.92 -23.00 -15.57
N ALA A 133 4.72 -21.85 -14.92
CA ALA A 133 3.66 -20.90 -15.24
C ALA A 133 4.07 -19.97 -16.39
N ALA A 134 3.10 -19.57 -17.20
CA ALA A 134 3.26 -18.66 -18.32
C ALA A 134 2.69 -17.26 -18.02
N ASP A 135 3.03 -16.31 -18.88
CA ASP A 135 2.40 -14.98 -18.93
C ASP A 135 0.87 -15.11 -19.14
N GLY A 136 0.10 -14.63 -18.17
CA GLY A 136 -1.36 -14.70 -18.12
C GLY A 136 -1.94 -15.88 -17.30
N ASP A 137 -1.12 -16.75 -16.71
CA ASP A 137 -1.62 -17.80 -15.82
C ASP A 137 -2.08 -17.23 -14.45
N THR A 138 -3.14 -17.81 -13.88
CA THR A 138 -3.70 -17.41 -12.58
C THR A 138 -4.04 -18.60 -11.68
N PHE A 139 -3.57 -18.58 -10.44
CA PHE A 139 -3.72 -19.64 -9.45
C PHE A 139 -4.55 -19.14 -8.26
N ASN A 140 -5.85 -19.46 -8.28
CA ASN A 140 -6.77 -19.18 -7.18
C ASN A 140 -6.55 -20.18 -6.03
N TYR A 141 -6.42 -19.71 -4.79
CA TYR A 141 -6.17 -20.55 -3.61
C TYR A 141 -7.02 -20.16 -2.39
N TYR A 142 -7.16 -21.06 -1.42
CA TYR A 142 -7.96 -20.87 -0.21
C TYR A 142 -7.37 -21.56 1.03
N CYS A 143 -7.80 -21.08 2.20
CA CYS A 143 -7.63 -21.79 3.46
C CYS A 143 -8.79 -22.77 3.67
N GLY A 144 -8.53 -24.07 3.79
CA GLY A 144 -9.54 -25.12 3.87
C GLY A 144 -10.57 -24.91 5.00
N PRO A 145 -10.14 -24.74 6.27
CA PRO A 145 -11.04 -24.42 7.39
C PRO A 145 -11.88 -23.14 7.19
N HIS A 146 -11.31 -22.12 6.54
CA HIS A 146 -11.89 -20.77 6.48
C HIS A 146 -12.44 -20.38 5.09
N ARG A 147 -12.47 -21.31 4.13
CA ARG A 147 -12.99 -21.10 2.77
C ARG A 147 -14.44 -20.59 2.76
N ALA A 148 -15.27 -21.11 3.68
CA ALA A 148 -16.68 -20.76 3.78
C ALA A 148 -16.94 -19.32 4.28
N ILE A 149 -15.94 -18.68 4.88
CA ILE A 149 -16.00 -17.29 5.37
C ILE A 149 -15.15 -16.32 4.52
N GLY A 150 -14.66 -16.78 3.35
CA GLY A 150 -13.97 -15.92 2.39
C GLY A 150 -12.45 -15.83 2.52
N MET A 151 -11.79 -16.71 3.30
CA MET A 151 -10.33 -16.77 3.32
C MET A 151 -9.79 -17.42 2.03
N LYS A 152 -9.65 -16.58 1.00
CA LYS A 152 -9.21 -16.87 -0.37
C LYS A 152 -8.07 -15.91 -0.73
N GLY A 153 -7.25 -16.30 -1.70
CA GLY A 153 -6.35 -15.40 -2.41
C GLY A 153 -6.11 -15.86 -3.84
N ALA A 154 -5.28 -15.12 -4.57
CA ALA A 154 -4.84 -15.50 -5.92
C ALA A 154 -3.38 -15.08 -6.20
N VAL A 155 -2.75 -15.79 -7.14
CA VAL A 155 -1.47 -15.43 -7.75
C VAL A 155 -1.69 -15.29 -9.26
N ALA A 156 -1.26 -14.20 -9.88
CA ALA A 156 -1.17 -14.03 -11.33
C ALA A 156 0.31 -13.99 -11.75
N VAL A 157 0.60 -14.39 -13.00
CA VAL A 157 1.97 -14.52 -13.50
C VAL A 157 2.18 -13.72 -14.78
N GLY A 158 3.20 -12.84 -14.81
CA GLY A 158 3.60 -12.01 -15.95
C GLY A 158 2.68 -10.81 -16.20
N SER A 159 1.39 -11.06 -16.47
CA SER A 159 0.36 -10.05 -16.71
C SER A 159 -1.02 -10.48 -16.24
N VAL A 160 -1.87 -9.50 -15.94
CA VAL A 160 -3.25 -9.69 -15.47
C VAL A 160 -4.14 -8.56 -15.99
N ASP A 161 -5.39 -8.88 -16.34
CA ASP A 161 -6.49 -7.93 -16.58
C ASP A 161 -7.21 -7.67 -15.23
N ASP A 162 -6.59 -6.82 -14.41
CA ASP A 162 -7.08 -6.35 -13.10
C ASP A 162 -6.47 -4.97 -12.77
N GLU A 163 -6.99 -4.29 -11.75
CA GLU A 163 -6.40 -3.07 -11.18
C GLU A 163 -5.08 -3.42 -10.47
N LEU A 164 -3.96 -2.81 -10.90
CA LEU A 164 -2.65 -3.05 -10.29
C LEU A 164 -2.40 -2.08 -9.13
N VAL A 165 -2.21 -2.65 -7.94
CA VAL A 165 -1.68 -1.95 -6.76
C VAL A 165 -0.17 -2.11 -6.79
N ASP A 166 0.60 -1.02 -6.77
CA ASP A 166 2.04 -1.12 -6.55
C ASP A 166 2.29 -1.28 -5.02
N PRO A 167 2.82 -2.41 -4.54
CA PRO A 167 3.02 -2.64 -3.10
C PRO A 167 4.08 -1.70 -2.49
N GLN A 168 4.84 -0.98 -3.32
CA GLN A 168 5.75 0.08 -2.90
C GLN A 168 5.08 1.47 -2.92
N ALA A 169 4.03 1.69 -3.73
CA ALA A 169 3.21 2.91 -3.74
C ALA A 169 1.90 2.68 -2.97
N GLY A 170 2.00 2.72 -1.63
CA GLY A 170 0.93 2.41 -0.67
C GLY A 170 -0.48 2.78 -1.11
N GLY A 171 -1.34 1.76 -1.23
CA GLY A 171 -2.51 1.77 -2.10
C GLY A 171 -3.60 2.81 -1.82
N SER A 172 -4.37 3.11 -2.87
CA SER A 172 -5.58 3.92 -2.82
C SER A 172 -6.55 3.53 -3.95
N GLY A 173 -7.57 2.73 -3.61
CA GLY A 173 -8.71 2.48 -4.49
C GLY A 173 -9.79 3.55 -4.30
N GLY A 174 -9.89 4.55 -5.20
CA GLY A 174 -10.70 5.76 -4.97
C GLY A 174 -11.64 6.23 -6.11
N SER A 175 -11.24 6.06 -7.38
CA SER A 175 -11.99 6.47 -8.60
C SER A 175 -12.19 7.99 -8.83
N GLY A 176 -11.66 8.55 -9.94
CA GLY A 176 -11.66 10.02 -10.19
C GLY A 176 -11.79 10.53 -11.65
N GLY A 177 -11.30 9.80 -12.65
CA GLY A 177 -11.67 10.00 -14.07
C GLY A 177 -10.73 10.78 -15.01
N SER A 178 -10.49 10.18 -16.19
CA SER A 178 -10.13 10.78 -17.49
C SER A 178 -8.98 11.82 -17.59
N GLY A 179 -7.75 11.30 -17.70
CA GLY A 179 -7.00 11.38 -18.97
C GLY A 179 -6.44 12.74 -19.44
N GLY A 180 -5.12 12.91 -19.30
CA GLY A 180 -4.33 13.93 -19.99
C GLY A 180 -2.87 13.50 -20.12
N SER A 181 -2.26 13.69 -21.28
CA SER A 181 -0.84 13.32 -21.50
C SER A 181 0.07 14.54 -21.34
N GLY A 182 1.09 14.41 -20.47
CA GLY A 182 2.28 15.26 -20.48
C GLY A 182 2.23 16.50 -19.58
N GLY A 183 2.70 16.34 -18.34
CA GLY A 183 3.09 17.41 -17.43
C GLY A 183 4.18 16.91 -16.48
N SER A 184 5.23 17.70 -16.25
CA SER A 184 6.24 17.40 -15.23
C SER A 184 5.97 18.29 -14.01
N GLY A 185 5.75 17.64 -12.88
CA GLY A 185 5.12 18.21 -11.68
C GLY A 185 4.22 17.12 -11.11
N GLY A 186 4.80 16.26 -10.28
CA GLY A 186 4.06 15.15 -9.67
C GLY A 186 3.05 15.67 -8.65
N GLU A 187 1.92 14.99 -8.55
CA GLU A 187 1.02 15.21 -7.41
C GLU A 187 1.73 14.71 -6.13
N PRO A 188 1.57 15.41 -4.99
CA PRO A 188 2.26 15.07 -3.75
C PRO A 188 1.84 13.68 -3.26
N ALA A 189 2.74 12.95 -2.61
CA ALA A 189 2.42 11.61 -2.14
C ALA A 189 1.31 11.64 -1.07
N GLY A 190 0.40 10.68 -1.14
CA GLY A 190 -0.54 10.37 -0.07
C GLY A 190 0.02 9.33 0.90
N TYR A 191 -0.71 9.06 1.99
CA TYR A 191 -0.30 8.04 2.95
C TYR A 191 -0.75 6.62 2.58
N GLY A 192 -1.79 6.48 1.75
CA GLY A 192 -2.45 5.20 1.48
C GLY A 192 -2.96 4.54 2.77
N ASP A 193 -3.00 3.21 2.80
CA ASP A 193 -3.40 2.41 3.97
C ASP A 193 -2.49 2.53 5.22
N TRP A 194 -1.50 3.43 5.22
CA TRP A 194 -0.59 3.62 6.37
C TRP A 194 -1.34 3.82 7.68
N PHE A 195 -2.40 4.62 7.67
CA PHE A 195 -3.22 4.94 8.84
C PHE A 195 -4.40 3.99 9.09
N ALA A 196 -4.58 2.93 8.30
CA ALA A 196 -5.76 2.06 8.35
C ALA A 196 -6.01 1.35 9.71
N ASN A 197 -4.99 1.26 10.58
CA ASN A 197 -5.13 0.74 11.96
C ASN A 197 -4.84 1.79 13.05
N VAL A 198 -4.89 3.09 12.74
CA VAL A 198 -4.50 4.19 13.64
C VAL A 198 -5.74 4.94 14.12
N GLY A 199 -6.32 4.49 15.24
CA GLY A 199 -7.63 4.93 15.75
C GLY A 199 -7.72 6.36 16.34
N ASN A 200 -6.88 7.30 15.88
CA ASN A 200 -7.03 8.75 16.05
C ASN A 200 -6.65 9.55 14.78
N TYR A 201 -6.51 8.89 13.64
CA TYR A 201 -6.32 9.55 12.36
C TYR A 201 -7.66 10.02 11.80
N GLU A 202 -7.79 11.32 11.57
CA GLU A 202 -8.98 11.99 11.00
C GLU A 202 -8.61 12.88 9.79
N GLY A 203 -7.43 12.66 9.21
CA GLY A 203 -6.78 13.52 8.20
C GLY A 203 -5.47 14.15 8.67
N THR A 204 -4.75 14.81 7.76
CA THR A 204 -3.48 15.49 8.03
C THR A 204 -3.71 16.82 8.72
N ARG A 205 -3.08 17.05 9.87
CA ARG A 205 -3.13 18.37 10.51
C ARG A 205 -2.23 19.36 9.79
N ASP A 206 -2.79 20.39 9.17
CA ASP A 206 -2.00 21.45 8.55
C ASP A 206 -1.37 22.33 9.64
N LEU A 207 -0.03 22.38 9.64
CA LEU A 207 0.80 23.11 10.58
C LEU A 207 1.80 24.03 9.84
N ARG A 208 1.65 24.25 8.53
CA ARG A 208 2.48 25.18 7.75
C ARG A 208 2.42 26.61 8.31
N GLY A 209 3.46 27.39 8.02
CA GLY A 209 3.73 28.69 8.63
C GLY A 209 4.40 28.62 10.00
N GLN A 210 4.66 27.43 10.55
CA GLN A 210 5.34 27.24 11.84
C GLN A 210 6.75 26.67 11.62
N SER A 211 7.76 27.34 12.19
CA SER A 211 9.16 26.87 12.16
C SER A 211 9.44 25.69 13.10
N GLU A 212 8.57 25.46 14.07
CA GLU A 212 8.70 24.45 15.11
C GLU A 212 7.30 23.93 15.46
N VAL A 213 7.13 22.61 15.53
CA VAL A 213 5.84 21.96 15.82
C VAL A 213 6.01 20.76 16.75
N THR A 214 5.01 20.46 17.58
CA THR A 214 5.08 19.38 18.58
C THR A 214 4.12 18.23 18.27
N VAL A 215 4.61 16.99 18.39
CA VAL A 215 3.82 15.75 18.38
C VAL A 215 3.95 15.07 19.73
N SER A 216 2.83 14.72 20.35
CA SER A 216 2.80 14.00 21.62
C SER A 216 3.07 12.51 21.40
N VAL A 217 4.08 11.96 22.09
CA VAL A 217 4.41 10.53 22.11
C VAL A 217 3.78 9.89 23.34
N GLY A 218 2.94 8.88 23.12
CA GLY A 218 2.20 8.21 24.18
C GLY A 218 0.84 8.86 24.45
N ALA A 219 0.10 9.20 23.41
CA ALA A 219 -1.20 9.89 23.50
C ALA A 219 -2.41 8.93 23.55
N GLY A 220 -3.59 9.51 23.84
CA GLY A 220 -4.87 8.79 23.96
C GLY A 220 -5.02 7.98 25.25
N GLU A 221 -6.20 7.39 25.48
CA GLU A 221 -6.59 6.78 26.77
C GLU A 221 -5.66 5.66 27.27
N ASN A 222 -4.99 4.95 26.35
CA ASN A 222 -4.04 3.89 26.68
C ASN A 222 -2.57 4.34 26.60
N GLY A 223 -2.31 5.57 26.14
CA GLY A 223 -0.96 6.07 25.86
C GLY A 223 -0.25 5.38 24.68
N LEU A 224 -0.96 4.80 23.71
CA LEU A 224 -0.38 4.01 22.61
C LEU A 224 -0.52 4.69 21.24
N ARG A 225 -0.41 6.02 21.18
CA ARG A 225 -0.63 6.83 19.97
C ARG A 225 0.41 7.95 19.84
N PHE A 226 0.57 8.45 18.62
CA PHE A 226 1.09 9.78 18.36
C PHE A 226 -0.10 10.75 18.21
N ASP A 227 0.02 11.97 18.71
CA ASP A 227 -1.03 12.99 18.57
C ASP A 227 -0.45 14.40 18.31
N PRO A 228 -0.75 15.04 17.17
CA PRO A 228 -1.46 14.49 16.01
C PRO A 228 -0.70 13.31 15.36
N PRO A 229 -1.40 12.34 14.73
CA PRO A 229 -0.75 11.21 14.06
C PRO A 229 -0.19 11.59 12.69
N ALA A 230 -0.76 12.58 12.01
CA ALA A 230 -0.33 13.09 10.71
C ALA A 230 -0.20 14.62 10.74
N ILE A 231 0.89 15.14 10.19
CA ILE A 231 1.13 16.60 10.09
C ILE A 231 1.66 16.99 8.72
N LEU A 232 1.28 18.19 8.27
CA LEU A 232 1.85 18.88 7.11
C LEU A 232 2.63 20.11 7.60
N VAL A 233 3.90 20.22 7.21
CA VAL A 233 4.81 21.29 7.62
C VAL A 233 5.50 21.94 6.42
N ASP A 234 6.18 23.07 6.62
CA ASP A 234 6.99 23.69 5.56
C ASP A 234 8.38 23.03 5.47
N PRO A 235 9.05 23.09 4.30
CA PRO A 235 10.46 22.74 4.19
C PRO A 235 11.31 23.50 5.21
N GLY A 236 12.12 22.77 5.98
CA GLY A 236 12.95 23.33 7.05
C GLY A 236 12.28 23.52 8.42
N THR A 237 11.01 23.14 8.61
CA THR A 237 10.40 23.08 9.95
C THR A 237 11.10 22.02 10.83
N THR A 238 11.26 22.32 12.11
CA THR A 238 11.63 21.34 13.14
C THR A 238 10.39 20.70 13.73
N VAL A 239 10.34 19.37 13.74
CA VAL A 239 9.34 18.58 14.48
C VAL A 239 9.96 18.12 15.78
N ILE A 240 9.27 18.36 16.90
CA ILE A 240 9.63 17.91 18.23
C ILE A 240 8.62 16.86 18.66
N TRP A 241 9.10 15.67 18.99
CA TRP A 241 8.33 14.63 19.64
C TRP A 241 8.52 14.75 21.16
N GLU A 242 7.44 14.92 21.92
CA GLU A 242 7.47 15.08 23.39
C GLU A 242 6.72 13.92 24.07
N TRP A 243 7.35 13.25 25.03
CA TRP A 243 6.78 12.09 25.71
C TRP A 243 5.83 12.49 26.83
N THR A 244 4.61 11.95 26.81
CA THR A 244 3.60 12.15 27.87
C THR A 244 3.91 11.34 29.15
N GLY A 245 4.77 10.33 29.05
CA GLY A 245 5.01 9.31 30.08
C GLY A 245 3.87 8.29 30.27
N GLN A 246 2.90 8.24 29.36
CA GLN A 246 1.81 7.24 29.35
C GLN A 246 2.15 6.08 28.41
N GLY A 247 1.44 4.95 28.53
CA GLY A 247 1.57 3.80 27.61
C GLY A 247 2.81 2.91 27.80
N GLY A 248 3.90 3.43 28.34
CA GLY A 248 5.11 2.67 28.62
C GLY A 248 6.33 3.27 27.95
N GLY A 249 7.20 2.42 27.39
CA GLY A 249 8.37 2.84 26.61
C GLY A 249 8.01 3.02 25.14
N HIS A 250 8.34 4.18 24.57
CA HIS A 250 8.08 4.53 23.18
C HIS A 250 9.34 5.07 22.49
N ASN A 251 9.48 4.79 21.19
CA ASN A 251 10.44 5.44 20.30
C ASN A 251 9.76 6.03 19.06
N VAL A 252 10.55 6.76 18.27
CA VAL A 252 10.15 7.44 17.03
C VAL A 252 11.18 7.05 15.97
N VAL A 253 10.81 6.14 15.07
CA VAL A 253 11.71 5.57 14.06
C VAL A 253 11.06 5.69 12.69
N GLU A 254 11.72 6.36 11.75
CA GLU A 254 11.28 6.51 10.36
C GLU A 254 11.58 5.23 9.56
N GLU A 255 10.65 4.78 8.70
CA GLU A 255 10.73 3.46 8.07
C GLU A 255 11.94 3.28 7.11
N ASN A 256 12.49 4.37 6.57
CA ASN A 256 13.67 4.37 5.71
C ASN A 256 14.97 4.75 6.46
N GLY A 257 14.91 4.94 7.78
CA GLY A 257 16.06 5.29 8.62
C GLY A 257 16.50 6.76 8.55
N THR A 258 15.63 7.68 8.09
CA THR A 258 15.91 9.13 8.02
C THR A 258 16.14 9.73 9.41
N PHE A 259 15.39 9.25 10.40
CA PHE A 259 15.53 9.59 11.81
C PHE A 259 15.13 8.43 12.72
N ASP A 260 15.77 8.36 13.89
CA ASP A 260 15.60 7.32 14.91
C ASP A 260 15.89 7.95 16.29
N SER A 261 14.93 7.87 17.21
CA SER A 261 15.11 8.35 18.60
C SER A 261 15.88 7.36 19.49
N GLY A 262 16.15 6.15 19.01
CA GLY A 262 16.84 5.07 19.71
C GLY A 262 15.91 4.20 20.57
N GLU A 263 16.49 3.63 21.64
CA GLU A 263 15.82 2.73 22.59
C GLU A 263 14.52 3.36 23.19
N PRO A 264 13.43 2.59 23.38
CA PRO A 264 12.17 3.12 23.88
C PRO A 264 12.24 3.83 25.25
N VAL A 265 11.86 5.11 25.28
CA VAL A 265 11.84 5.98 26.47
C VAL A 265 10.44 6.04 27.08
N SER A 266 10.34 6.09 28.41
CA SER A 266 9.08 6.21 29.17
C SER A 266 9.00 7.44 30.10
N GLU A 267 10.00 8.32 30.05
CA GLU A 267 10.08 9.52 30.89
C GLU A 267 9.23 10.66 30.33
N ALA A 268 8.34 11.23 31.14
CA ALA A 268 7.51 12.36 30.75
C ALA A 268 8.35 13.64 30.57
N GLY A 269 8.16 14.37 29.48
CA GLY A 269 8.97 15.53 29.12
C GLY A 269 10.35 15.19 28.53
N ALA A 270 10.62 13.91 28.23
CA ALA A 270 11.68 13.56 27.28
C ALA A 270 11.30 14.05 25.88
N THR A 271 12.29 14.48 25.10
CA THR A 271 12.09 15.01 23.74
C THR A 271 13.06 14.42 22.73
N PHE A 272 12.60 14.37 21.48
CA PHE A 272 13.39 14.08 20.29
C PHE A 272 13.07 15.13 19.22
N GLU A 273 14.05 15.63 18.49
CA GLU A 273 13.86 16.70 17.50
C GLU A 273 14.49 16.33 16.15
N TYR A 274 13.82 16.68 15.06
CA TYR A 274 14.35 16.55 13.70
C TYR A 274 13.92 17.74 12.83
N THR A 275 14.86 18.30 12.07
CA THR A 275 14.62 19.43 11.17
C THR A 275 14.65 18.97 9.72
N PHE A 276 13.54 19.16 9.01
CA PHE A 276 13.36 18.71 7.62
C PHE A 276 14.02 19.67 6.60
N ALA A 277 15.32 19.93 6.80
CA ALA A 277 16.08 20.99 6.11
C ALA A 277 16.35 20.70 4.62
N ASP A 278 16.53 19.42 4.27
CA ASP A 278 16.81 18.96 2.89
C ASP A 278 15.57 18.35 2.20
N ALA A 279 14.38 18.39 2.84
CA ALA A 279 13.15 17.80 2.33
C ALA A 279 12.45 18.69 1.28
N GLY A 280 11.91 18.05 0.23
CA GLY A 280 11.18 18.67 -0.86
C GLY A 280 9.68 18.84 -0.61
N GLU A 281 9.01 19.53 -1.53
CA GLU A 281 7.55 19.62 -1.59
C GLU A 281 6.97 18.29 -2.10
N GLY A 282 6.12 17.66 -1.28
CA GLY A 282 5.55 16.34 -1.54
C GLY A 282 6.28 15.17 -0.86
N ASP A 283 7.37 15.43 -0.14
CA ASP A 283 8.08 14.40 0.64
C ASP A 283 7.24 13.96 1.85
N VAL A 284 7.23 12.64 2.11
CA VAL A 284 6.43 12.00 3.17
C VAL A 284 7.31 11.03 3.96
N PHE A 285 7.44 11.28 5.26
CA PHE A 285 8.24 10.51 6.21
C PHE A 285 7.31 9.75 7.17
N ARG A 286 7.20 8.43 6.96
CA ARG A 286 6.36 7.53 7.78
C ARG A 286 7.18 7.00 8.94
N TYR A 287 6.65 7.06 10.15
CA TYR A 287 7.39 6.68 11.37
C TYR A 287 6.54 5.86 12.34
N VAL A 288 7.21 5.07 13.18
CA VAL A 288 6.60 4.13 14.12
C VAL A 288 7.19 4.24 15.51
N CYS A 289 6.44 3.77 16.50
CA CYS A 289 7.00 3.28 17.75
C CYS A 289 7.14 1.76 17.60
N GLU A 290 8.36 1.24 17.49
CA GLU A 290 8.59 -0.17 17.11
C GLU A 290 7.90 -1.19 18.05
N PRO A 291 7.95 -1.04 19.40
CA PRO A 291 7.21 -1.93 20.31
C PRO A 291 5.70 -1.96 20.10
N HIS A 292 5.15 -0.94 19.44
CA HIS A 292 3.71 -0.69 19.32
C HIS A 292 3.22 -0.55 17.86
N ARG A 293 4.09 -0.81 16.86
CA ARG A 293 3.75 -0.77 15.41
C ARG A 293 2.56 -1.67 15.08
N ALA A 294 2.52 -2.86 15.67
CA ALA A 294 1.45 -3.85 15.47
C ALA A 294 0.07 -3.40 16.01
N VAL A 295 0.03 -2.51 17.00
CA VAL A 295 -1.21 -1.98 17.60
C VAL A 295 -1.57 -0.58 17.09
N GLY A 296 -0.94 -0.12 16.00
CA GLY A 296 -1.30 1.13 15.34
C GLY A 296 -0.60 2.38 15.85
N MET A 297 0.50 2.26 16.61
CA MET A 297 1.31 3.43 16.98
C MET A 297 2.25 3.82 15.83
N LYS A 298 1.65 4.48 14.84
CA LYS A 298 2.26 5.00 13.60
C LYS A 298 1.97 6.49 13.45
N GLY A 299 2.85 7.22 12.77
CA GLY A 299 2.63 8.60 12.38
C GLY A 299 3.25 8.93 11.02
N ALA A 300 3.04 10.16 10.55
CA ALA A 300 3.67 10.68 9.34
C ALA A 300 3.92 12.19 9.42
N VAL A 301 5.01 12.64 8.80
CA VAL A 301 5.28 14.05 8.48
C VAL A 301 5.27 14.20 6.97
N ALA A 302 4.43 15.09 6.44
CA ALA A 302 4.46 15.52 5.04
C ALA A 302 5.04 16.95 4.95
N VAL A 303 5.75 17.24 3.86
CA VAL A 303 6.47 18.51 3.68
C VAL A 303 5.96 19.27 2.46
N GLY A 304 5.54 20.53 2.65
CA GLY A 304 5.01 21.44 1.64
C GLY A 304 3.59 21.11 1.17
N ALA A 305 3.38 19.89 0.67
CA ALA A 305 2.11 19.38 0.15
C ALA A 305 1.93 17.88 0.45
N VAL A 306 0.68 17.41 0.47
CA VAL A 306 0.27 16.01 0.66
C VAL A 306 -1.02 15.76 -0.12
N ALA A 307 -1.25 14.54 -0.60
CA ALA A 307 -2.54 14.12 -1.15
C ALA A 307 -3.38 13.43 -0.06
N ASP A 308 -3.99 14.24 0.82
CA ASP A 308 -4.84 13.80 1.94
C ASP A 308 -5.79 14.94 2.39
N ASP A 309 -6.84 14.60 3.16
CA ASP A 309 -7.77 15.57 3.76
C ASP A 309 -7.07 16.42 4.84
N LEU A 310 -6.98 17.74 4.61
CA LEU A 310 -6.35 18.68 5.57
C LEU A 310 -7.32 19.13 6.67
N ILE A 311 -6.95 18.89 7.92
CA ILE A 311 -7.71 19.31 9.11
C ILE A 311 -7.00 20.44 9.89
N GLY A 312 -7.78 21.42 10.35
CA GLY A 312 -7.33 22.45 11.31
C GLY A 312 -6.82 23.78 10.73
N GLY A 313 -6.82 23.99 9.42
CA GLY A 313 -6.36 25.24 8.79
C GLY A 313 -7.39 26.38 8.80
N ASP A 314 -7.14 27.44 9.58
CA ASP A 314 -7.82 28.74 9.42
C ASP A 314 -7.00 29.65 8.48
N GLY A 315 -7.23 29.53 7.17
CA GLY A 315 -6.68 30.48 6.19
C GLY A 315 -6.48 29.93 4.77
N GLY A 316 -6.96 30.68 3.76
CA GLY A 316 -6.47 30.59 2.39
C GLY A 316 -7.39 29.96 1.34
N ASP A 317 -8.57 30.56 1.09
CA ASP A 317 -9.37 30.25 -0.12
C ASP A 317 -8.59 30.66 -1.39
N GLY A 318 -8.04 29.66 -2.09
CA GLY A 318 -7.24 29.79 -3.31
C GLY A 318 -8.05 29.68 -4.62
N GLY A 319 -9.33 30.09 -4.61
CA GLY A 319 -10.27 29.82 -5.70
C GLY A 319 -9.84 30.24 -7.12
N SER A 320 -9.86 29.29 -8.06
CA SER A 320 -9.88 29.58 -9.49
C SER A 320 -11.31 29.93 -9.95
N GLY A 321 -11.48 31.13 -10.51
CA GLY A 321 -12.82 31.74 -10.68
C GLY A 321 -13.66 31.19 -11.85
N GLY A 322 -14.88 30.75 -11.55
CA GLY A 322 -15.97 30.52 -12.52
C GLY A 322 -17.23 31.30 -12.13
N GLY A 323 -17.54 32.39 -12.83
CA GLY A 323 -18.59 33.33 -12.41
C GLY A 323 -20.01 32.95 -12.85
N GLY A 324 -20.97 32.96 -11.92
CA GLY A 324 -22.41 32.81 -12.18
C GLY A 324 -23.26 33.20 -10.97
N GLY A 325 -23.71 34.47 -10.89
CA GLY A 325 -24.32 35.03 -9.69
C GLY A 325 -25.85 34.92 -9.59
N GLY A 326 -26.36 34.94 -8.35
CA GLY A 326 -27.79 35.00 -8.02
C GLY A 326 -28.00 34.89 -6.50
N GLY A 327 -28.11 36.03 -5.80
CA GLY A 327 -28.03 36.06 -4.33
C GLY A 327 -29.37 35.92 -3.59
N GLY A 328 -29.27 35.54 -2.31
CA GLY A 328 -30.36 35.56 -1.32
C GLY A 328 -29.76 35.46 0.08
N GLY A 329 -29.92 36.49 0.93
CA GLY A 329 -29.14 36.64 2.16
C GLY A 329 -29.89 36.34 3.45
N SER A 330 -29.29 35.48 4.28
CA SER A 330 -29.56 35.29 5.71
C SER A 330 -28.45 34.41 6.29
N GLY A 331 -27.83 34.67 7.44
CA GLY A 331 -27.97 35.76 8.39
C GLY A 331 -27.27 35.32 9.68
N LEU A 332 -26.17 35.99 10.07
CA LEU A 332 -25.28 35.47 11.12
C LEU A 332 -25.95 35.46 12.51
N SER A 333 -26.00 34.29 13.15
CA SER A 333 -26.38 34.14 14.55
C SER A 333 -25.13 34.22 15.43
N ALA A 334 -25.07 35.20 16.33
CA ALA A 334 -23.92 35.43 17.20
C ALA A 334 -23.96 34.57 18.47
N SER A 335 -23.72 33.26 18.33
CA SER A 335 -23.52 32.34 19.45
C SER A 335 -22.82 31.05 19.00
N ASP A 336 -21.50 30.99 19.23
CA ASP A 336 -20.80 29.83 19.84
C ASP A 336 -19.30 30.17 19.97
N ILE A 337 -18.96 30.86 21.06
CA ILE A 337 -17.58 31.25 21.39
C ILE A 337 -16.95 30.10 22.19
N GLY A 338 -16.16 29.26 21.49
CA GLY A 338 -15.53 28.05 22.03
C GLY A 338 -14.02 28.12 22.26
N THR A 339 -13.41 29.30 22.30
CA THR A 339 -11.95 29.47 22.34
C THR A 339 -11.34 29.05 23.68
N LEU A 340 -10.77 27.85 23.78
CA LEU A 340 -10.04 27.39 24.97
C LEU A 340 -8.50 27.43 24.79
N ALA A 341 -7.95 28.64 24.72
CA ALA A 341 -6.50 28.84 24.72
C ALA A 341 -5.93 28.72 26.15
N LEU A 342 -5.40 27.55 26.52
CA LEU A 342 -4.66 27.33 27.78
C LEU A 342 -3.15 27.58 27.60
N GLY A 343 -2.78 28.86 27.48
CA GLY A 343 -1.38 29.27 27.43
C GLY A 343 -0.66 29.13 28.78
N PHE A 344 0.05 28.02 28.99
CA PHE A 344 0.99 27.86 30.11
C PHE A 344 2.41 28.26 29.69
N GLY A 345 2.73 29.54 29.81
CA GLY A 345 4.10 30.02 29.62
C GLY A 345 4.98 29.67 30.81
N PHE A 346 5.94 28.76 30.63
CA PHE A 346 7.06 28.54 31.55
C PHE A 346 8.40 28.74 30.82
N ALA A 347 9.18 29.74 31.24
CA ALA A 347 10.55 29.91 30.79
C ALA A 347 11.48 28.98 31.60
N GLY A 348 12.05 27.96 30.96
CA GLY A 348 12.84 26.92 31.62
C GLY A 348 14.11 26.53 30.85
N ALA A 349 15.23 27.15 31.23
CA ALA A 349 16.63 26.73 31.01
C ALA A 349 16.96 25.81 29.81
N LEU A 350 17.47 26.41 28.72
CA LEU A 350 18.10 25.73 27.58
C LEU A 350 19.31 24.87 28.04
N LEU A 351 19.20 23.55 27.92
CA LEU A 351 20.30 22.58 28.03
C LEU A 351 20.09 21.42 27.03
N VAL A 352 20.79 21.48 25.89
CA VAL A 352 20.74 20.43 24.85
C VAL A 352 21.84 19.37 25.09
N PRO A 353 21.50 18.10 25.33
CA PRO A 353 22.46 17.01 25.35
C PRO A 353 22.62 16.42 23.93
N LEU A 354 23.58 16.95 23.16
CA LEU A 354 23.94 16.39 21.85
C LEU A 354 24.49 14.95 21.98
N PHE A 355 23.66 13.95 21.65
CA PHE A 355 24.08 12.55 21.57
C PHE A 355 24.45 12.17 20.13
N TYR A 356 25.76 11.99 19.88
CA TYR A 356 26.31 11.63 18.58
C TYR A 356 26.51 10.10 18.47
N ALA A 357 25.70 9.43 17.64
CA ALA A 357 25.77 7.98 17.43
C ALA A 357 26.96 7.58 16.51
N ALA A 358 28.11 7.28 17.12
CA ALA A 358 29.33 6.90 16.40
C ALA A 358 29.35 5.41 16.00
N HIS A 359 28.81 5.06 14.83
CA HIS A 359 28.78 3.70 14.31
C HIS A 359 30.20 3.11 14.12
N LYS A 360 30.54 2.02 14.83
CA LYS A 360 31.89 1.42 14.76
C LYS A 360 31.88 -0.05 14.35
N LYS A 361 32.08 -0.28 13.06
CA LYS A 361 32.20 -1.61 12.43
C LYS A 361 33.35 -2.42 13.05
N ALA A 362 33.09 -3.69 13.38
CA ALA A 362 34.09 -4.60 13.93
C ALA A 362 34.83 -5.35 12.81
N GLU A 363 36.15 -5.53 12.96
CA GLU A 363 36.92 -6.53 12.21
C GLU A 363 37.83 -7.35 13.12
N ARG A 364 38.05 -8.60 12.72
CA ARG A 364 38.68 -9.67 13.50
C ARG A 364 40.13 -9.93 13.06
N ASN A 365 41.07 -9.95 13.99
CA ASN A 365 42.27 -10.81 13.93
C ASN A 365 42.47 -11.36 15.36
N ARG A 366 42.40 -12.67 15.64
CA ARG A 366 43.18 -13.84 15.16
C ARG A 366 44.68 -13.75 15.49
N THR A 367 45.15 -14.82 16.14
CA THR A 367 46.49 -15.03 16.72
C THR A 367 46.86 -14.08 17.87
N ALA A 368 47.50 -14.53 18.94
CA ALA A 368 48.01 -15.87 19.28
C ALA A 368 47.52 -16.32 20.67
#